data_AF-A0A0F9AU97-F1
#
_entry.id   AF-A0A0F9AU97-F1
#
_cell.length_a   1.000
_cell.length_b   1.000
_cell.length_c   1.000
_cell.angle_alpha   90.00
_cell.angle_beta   90.00
_cell.angle_gamma   90.00
#
_symmetry.space_group_name_H-M   'P 1'
#
loop_
_entity.id
_entity.type
_entity.pdbx_description
1 polymer ?
#
loop_
_entity_poly.entity_id
_entity_poly.type
_entity_poly.pdbx_seq_one_letter_code
_entity_poly.pdbx_strand_id
1 'polypeptide(L)'
;EETPPHKMTQILEALSTGGVELLGGFERIPPSDRPGWIVIVTSRRGTVWNVVITAHENPPRFTTWLVQRIPWEYWSGKTDRDPTVYDGDYPKVYEERKQKARKVNGYE
;
A
#
# COMPACT_ATOMS: atom_id res chain seq x y z
N GLU A 1 -16.13 -0.33 -18.68
CA GLU A 1 -15.01 0.55 -19.05
C GLU A 1 -13.72 -0.20 -18.76
N GLU A 2 -13.12 -0.76 -19.80
CA GLU A 2 -11.94 -1.62 -19.69
C GLU A 2 -10.72 -0.76 -19.34
N THR A 3 -9.99 -1.18 -18.32
CA THR A 3 -8.74 -0.51 -17.93
C THR A 3 -7.74 -0.70 -19.08
N PRO A 4 -7.10 0.37 -19.59
CA PRO A 4 -6.24 0.25 -20.76
C PRO A 4 -5.14 -0.78 -20.51
N PRO A 5 -4.87 -1.68 -21.48
CA PRO A 5 -4.02 -2.87 -21.30
C PRO A 5 -2.63 -2.54 -20.75
N HIS A 6 -2.15 -1.33 -21.00
CA HIS A 6 -0.83 -0.86 -20.60
C HIS A 6 -0.58 -0.81 -19.08
N LYS A 7 -1.62 -0.65 -18.24
CA LYS A 7 -1.45 -0.59 -16.77
C LYS A 7 -1.35 -1.97 -16.12
N MET A 8 -2.03 -2.98 -16.68
CA MET A 8 -1.98 -4.35 -16.19
C MET A 8 -0.61 -4.98 -16.48
N THR A 9 -0.01 -4.66 -17.63
CA THR A 9 1.30 -5.18 -18.05
C THR A 9 2.42 -4.79 -17.09
N GLN A 10 2.40 -3.58 -16.52
CA GLN A 10 3.47 -3.11 -15.64
C GLN A 10 3.53 -3.86 -14.30
N ILE A 11 2.36 -4.22 -13.74
CA ILE A 11 2.29 -5.04 -12.52
C ILE A 11 2.72 -6.48 -12.85
N LEU A 12 2.28 -7.05 -13.97
CA LEU A 12 2.68 -8.38 -14.40
C LEU A 12 4.18 -8.48 -14.75
N GLU A 13 4.79 -7.42 -15.30
CA GLU A 13 6.23 -7.34 -15.56
C GLU A 13 7.05 -7.19 -14.28
N ALA A 14 6.55 -6.43 -13.30
CA ALA A 14 7.15 -6.37 -11.97
C ALA A 14 7.00 -7.71 -11.23
N LEU A 15 5.89 -8.41 -11.40
CA LEU A 15 5.68 -9.77 -10.89
C LEU A 15 6.55 -10.81 -11.59
N SER A 16 6.93 -10.61 -12.86
CA SER A 16 7.74 -11.57 -13.62
C SER A 16 9.25 -11.37 -13.48
N THR A 17 9.72 -10.20 -13.00
CA THR A 17 11.16 -9.88 -12.94
C THR A 17 11.62 -9.07 -11.71
N GLY A 18 10.73 -8.73 -10.78
CA GLY A 18 10.98 -7.87 -9.63
C GLY A 18 10.47 -8.43 -8.30
N GLY A 19 10.36 -7.55 -7.29
CA GLY A 19 9.85 -7.86 -5.96
C GLY A 19 8.58 -7.06 -5.64
N VAL A 20 7.63 -7.67 -4.94
CA VAL A 20 6.40 -7.05 -4.47
C VAL A 20 6.29 -7.29 -2.96
N GLU A 21 6.08 -6.21 -2.20
CA GLU A 21 5.84 -6.26 -0.75
C GLU A 21 4.52 -5.56 -0.44
N LEU A 22 3.56 -6.27 0.14
CA LEU A 22 2.31 -5.72 0.60
C LEU A 22 2.51 -5.08 1.99
N LEU A 23 2.35 -3.76 2.08
CA LEU A 23 2.43 -3.06 3.36
C LEU A 23 1.15 -3.18 4.18
N GLY A 24 0.07 -3.62 3.57
CA GLY A 24 -1.23 -3.76 4.22
C GLY A 24 -2.14 -2.55 3.99
N GLY A 25 -3.15 -2.44 4.86
CA GLY A 25 -4.19 -1.44 4.79
C GLY A 25 -3.82 -0.13 5.47
N PHE A 26 -4.37 0.96 4.95
CA PHE A 26 -4.28 2.28 5.52
C PHE A 26 -5.67 2.91 5.55
N GLU A 27 -6.02 3.52 6.68
CA GLU A 27 -7.30 4.24 6.84
C GLU A 27 -7.36 5.51 5.97
N ARG A 28 -6.19 6.12 5.72
CA ARG A 28 -6.04 7.36 4.97
C ARG A 28 -4.72 7.37 4.22
N ILE A 29 -4.75 7.79 2.94
CA ILE A 29 -3.55 7.86 2.08
C ILE A 29 -3.52 9.19 1.31
N PRO A 30 -2.80 10.22 1.82
CA PRO A 30 -2.71 11.52 1.16
C PRO A 30 -2.24 11.43 -0.30
N PRO A 31 -2.76 12.27 -1.20
CA PRO A 31 -3.69 13.38 -0.94
C PRO A 31 -5.17 12.97 -0.79
N SER A 32 -5.47 11.66 -0.78
CA SER A 32 -6.83 11.17 -0.57
C SER A 32 -7.13 10.92 0.91
N ASP A 33 -8.37 11.17 1.31
CA ASP A 33 -8.88 10.75 2.61
C ASP A 33 -9.49 9.34 2.59
N ARG A 34 -9.32 8.61 1.48
CA ARG A 34 -9.89 7.27 1.33
C ARG A 34 -8.96 6.19 1.90
N PRO A 35 -9.53 5.11 2.44
CA PRO A 35 -8.75 3.94 2.79
C PRO A 35 -8.27 3.21 1.53
N GLY A 36 -7.22 2.43 1.70
CA GLY A 36 -6.65 1.62 0.63
C GLY A 36 -5.52 0.74 1.12
N TRP A 37 -4.86 0.11 0.18
CA TRP A 37 -3.65 -0.68 0.42
C TRP A 37 -2.45 0.01 -0.22
N ILE A 38 -1.29 -0.18 0.38
CA ILE A 38 -0.03 0.22 -0.23
C ILE A 38 0.81 -1.03 -0.49
N VAL A 39 1.36 -1.08 -1.70
CA VAL A 39 2.27 -2.13 -2.15
C VAL A 39 3.56 -1.47 -2.60
N ILE A 40 4.69 -1.99 -2.13
CA ILE A 40 6.00 -1.63 -2.67
C ILE A 40 6.27 -2.53 -3.86
N VAL A 41 6.55 -1.91 -5.00
CA VAL A 41 6.97 -2.59 -6.22
C VAL A 41 8.43 -2.25 -6.48
N THR A 42 9.28 -3.26 -6.53
CA THR A 42 10.71 -3.12 -6.85
C THR A 42 10.97 -3.72 -8.22
N SER A 43 11.43 -2.91 -9.18
CA SER A 43 11.85 -3.41 -10.49
C SER A 43 13.09 -4.30 -10.38
N ARG A 44 13.32 -5.12 -11.41
CA ARG A 44 14.58 -5.88 -11.55
C ARG A 44 15.85 -5.01 -11.40
N ARG A 45 15.77 -3.74 -11.79
CA ARG A 45 16.90 -2.78 -11.74
C ARG A 45 16.99 -2.04 -10.41
N GLY A 46 16.18 -2.40 -9.41
CA GLY A 46 16.19 -1.81 -8.07
C GLY A 46 15.40 -0.50 -7.95
N THR A 47 14.60 -0.12 -8.95
CA THR A 47 13.72 1.04 -8.84
C THR A 47 12.52 0.68 -7.97
N VAL A 48 12.21 1.52 -6.98
CA VAL A 48 11.16 1.26 -6.00
C VAL A 48 10.01 2.26 -6.18
N TRP A 49 8.78 1.75 -6.19
CA TRP A 49 7.56 2.55 -6.20
C TRP A 49 6.62 2.11 -5.08
N ASN A 50 6.05 3.07 -4.34
CA ASN A 50 4.95 2.80 -3.43
C ASN A 50 3.64 3.05 -4.18
N VAL A 51 2.94 1.97 -4.51
CA VAL A 51 1.70 1.97 -5.26
C VAL A 51 0.54 1.89 -4.29
N VAL A 52 -0.40 2.83 -4.40
CA VAL A 52 -1.66 2.81 -3.67
C VAL A 52 -2.71 2.09 -4.49
N ILE A 53 -3.57 1.32 -3.83
CA ILE A 53 -4.73 0.66 -4.40
C ILE A 53 -5.95 1.02 -3.55
N THR A 54 -6.95 1.64 -4.16
CA THR A 54 -8.24 1.94 -3.50
C THR A 54 -9.40 1.35 -4.28
N ALA A 55 -10.32 0.71 -3.58
CA ALA A 55 -11.58 0.21 -4.13
C ALA A 55 -12.67 1.28 -4.07
N HIS A 56 -13.52 1.30 -5.08
CA HIS A 56 -14.73 2.12 -5.17
C HIS A 56 -15.91 1.17 -5.37
N GLU A 57 -17.02 1.39 -4.66
CA GLU A 57 -18.18 0.51 -4.73
C GLU A 57 -19.19 0.93 -5.81
N ASN A 58 -19.26 2.23 -6.14
CA ASN A 58 -20.29 2.79 -7.02
C ASN A 58 -19.71 3.79 -8.04
N PRO A 59 -19.44 3.38 -9.30
CA PRO A 59 -19.43 2.00 -9.79
C PRO A 59 -18.25 1.19 -9.21
N PRO A 60 -18.33 -0.16 -9.18
CA PRO A 60 -17.23 -1.02 -8.77
C PRO A 60 -15.98 -0.78 -9.62
N ARG A 61 -14.92 -0.24 -9.02
CA ARG A 61 -13.63 -0.03 -9.71
C ARG A 61 -12.48 0.08 -8.74
N PHE A 62 -11.28 -0.17 -9.22
CA PHE A 62 -10.04 0.11 -8.50
C PHE A 62 -9.35 1.32 -9.11
N THR A 63 -8.76 2.15 -8.25
CA THR A 63 -7.88 3.25 -8.65
C THR A 63 -6.50 3.01 -8.07
N THR A 64 -5.46 3.27 -8.87
CA THR A 64 -4.07 3.16 -8.44
C THR A 64 -3.30 4.44 -8.72
N TRP A 65 -2.42 4.84 -7.81
CA TRP A 65 -1.50 5.96 -7.98
C TRP A 65 -0.23 5.74 -7.15
N LEU A 66 0.78 6.60 -7.35
CA LEU A 66 2.05 6.52 -6.64
C LEU A 66 2.10 7.50 -5.47
N VAL A 67 2.72 7.10 -4.37
CA VAL A 67 3.04 7.99 -3.23
C VAL A 67 4.53 7.97 -2.92
N GLN A 68 5.07 9.15 -2.59
CA GLN A 68 6.49 9.26 -2.24
C GLN A 68 6.74 8.87 -0.78
N ARG A 69 5.87 9.31 0.13
CA ARG A 69 5.93 9.01 1.57
C ARG A 69 4.81 8.05 1.95
N ILE A 70 5.16 7.00 2.67
CA ILE A 70 4.19 6.08 3.26
C ILE A 70 3.65 6.70 4.56
N PRO A 71 2.33 6.89 4.70
CA PRO A 71 1.74 7.54 5.86
C PRO A 71 1.48 6.52 6.97
N TRP A 72 2.57 6.00 7.56
CA TRP A 72 2.56 4.93 8.56
C TRP A 72 1.64 5.18 9.75
N GLU A 73 1.38 6.43 10.11
CA GLU A 73 0.44 6.81 11.17
C GLU A 73 -0.99 6.28 10.97
N TYR A 74 -1.38 6.01 9.71
CA TYR A 74 -2.70 5.51 9.32
C TYR A 74 -2.71 4.03 8.97
N TRP A 75 -1.61 3.29 9.20
CA TRP A 75 -1.57 1.86 8.97
C TRP A 75 -2.59 1.13 9.88
N SER A 76 -3.41 0.26 9.31
CA SER A 76 -4.59 -0.33 9.95
C SER A 76 -4.50 -1.83 10.19
N GLY A 77 -3.34 -2.43 9.92
CA GLY A 77 -3.10 -3.84 10.20
C GLY A 77 -3.10 -4.18 11.68
N LYS A 78 -3.12 -5.48 11.96
CA LYS A 78 -3.13 -6.08 13.29
C LYS A 78 -2.04 -7.14 13.41
N THR A 79 -1.50 -7.29 14.62
CA THR A 79 -0.41 -8.22 14.96
C THR A 79 -0.83 -9.33 15.93
N ASP A 80 -2.08 -9.31 16.39
CA ASP A 80 -2.65 -10.16 17.45
C ASP A 80 -3.52 -11.32 16.92
N ARG A 81 -3.49 -11.55 15.60
CA ARG A 81 -4.32 -12.54 14.90
C ARG A 81 -3.59 -13.09 13.66
N ASP A 82 -4.22 -14.04 12.99
CA ASP A 82 -3.76 -14.52 11.68
C ASP A 82 -3.74 -13.39 10.63
N PRO A 83 -2.64 -13.25 9.85
CA PRO A 83 -2.49 -12.16 8.88
C PRO A 83 -3.53 -12.19 7.75
N THR A 84 -4.03 -11.01 7.43
CA THR A 84 -4.93 -10.70 6.33
C THR A 84 -4.26 -9.72 5.37
N VAL A 85 -4.91 -9.42 4.24
CA VAL A 85 -4.44 -8.40 3.28
C VAL A 85 -4.27 -7.00 3.91
N TYR A 86 -4.90 -6.74 5.06
CA TYR A 86 -4.74 -5.47 5.80
C TYR A 86 -3.47 -5.43 6.65
N ASP A 87 -2.92 -6.58 7.00
CA ASP A 87 -1.80 -6.70 7.93
C ASP A 87 -0.45 -6.67 7.18
N GLY A 88 -0.47 -6.93 5.87
CA GLY A 88 0.72 -6.93 5.03
C GLY A 88 1.71 -8.06 5.36
N ASP A 89 2.86 -8.05 4.69
CA ASP A 89 3.82 -9.16 4.74
C ASP A 89 4.61 -9.20 6.04
N TYR A 90 4.88 -8.04 6.66
CA TYR A 90 5.68 -7.91 7.90
C TYR A 90 4.98 -7.08 8.98
N PRO A 91 3.81 -7.51 9.51
CA PRO A 91 2.94 -6.69 10.35
C PRO A 91 3.60 -6.15 11.62
N LYS A 92 4.53 -6.90 12.24
CA LYS A 92 5.27 -6.44 13.42
C LYS A 92 6.17 -5.24 13.12
N VAL A 93 6.87 -5.27 11.98
CA VAL A 93 7.73 -4.17 11.52
C VAL A 93 6.88 -2.93 11.17
N TYR A 94 5.70 -3.14 10.60
CA TYR A 94 4.81 -2.07 10.20
C TYR A 94 4.16 -1.38 11.40
N GLU A 95 3.81 -2.13 12.43
CA GLU A 95 3.35 -1.58 13.71
C GLU A 95 4.45 -0.69 14.34
N GLU A 96 5.71 -1.13 14.37
CA GLU A 96 6.82 -0.30 14.86
C GLU A 96 6.96 1.01 14.08
N ARG A 97 6.82 0.96 12.74
CA ARG A 97 6.86 2.15 11.87
C ARG A 97 5.69 3.10 12.16
N LYS A 98 4.48 2.56 12.36
CA LYS A 98 3.30 3.33 12.76
C LYS A 98 3.52 4.04 14.10
N GLN A 99 4.00 3.32 15.10
CA GLN A 99 4.27 3.90 16.42
C GLN A 99 5.33 5.01 16.35
N LYS A 100 6.39 4.81 15.56
CA LYS A 100 7.40 5.84 15.31
C LYS A 100 6.81 7.07 14.60
N ALA A 101 5.96 6.88 13.60
CA ALA A 101 5.33 7.98 12.85
C ALA A 101 4.38 8.81 13.72
N ARG A 102 3.60 8.17 14.60
CA ARG A 102 2.71 8.87 15.54
C ARG A 102 3.47 9.77 16.52
N LYS A 103 4.59 9.28 17.07
CA LYS A 103 5.47 10.08 17.95
C LYS A 103 6.06 11.30 17.26
N VAL A 104 6.45 11.17 15.98
CA VAL A 104 7.00 12.29 15.19
C VAL A 104 5.93 13.33 14.86
N ASN A 105 4.70 12.90 14.59
CA ASN A 105 3.60 13.79 14.22
C ASN A 105 2.86 14.40 15.43
N GLY A 106 3.29 14.14 16.68
CA GLY A 106 2.67 14.70 17.88
C GLY A 106 1.27 14.15 18.19
N TYR A 107 0.92 12.96 17.69
CA TYR A 107 -0.26 12.24 18.14
C TYR A 107 0.08 11.57 19.48
N GLU A 108 -0.16 12.29 20.59
CA GLU A 108 -0.29 11.71 21.93
C GLU A 108 -1.66 11.05 22.11
#